data_AF-A0A946TJS4-F1
#
_entry.id   AF-A0A946TJS4-F1
#
_cell.length_a   1.000
_cell.length_b   1.000
_cell.length_c   1.000
_cell.angle_alpha   90.00
_cell.angle_beta   90.00
_cell.angle_gamma   90.00
#
_symmetry.space_group_name_H-M   'P 1'
#
loop_
_entity.id
_entity.type
_entity.pdbx_description
1 polymer ?
#
loop_
_entity_poly.entity_id
_entity_poly.type
_entity_poly.pdbx_seq_one_letter_code
_entity_poly.pdbx_strand_id
1 'polypeptide(L)'
;MSNLNNIPPHMSFSAMKEYKSCAHKFAHRKVWKTPVEKAPLSYFLHLGNAFHGWLQDDPYMSEEEFEKAAGIETLTLLQELQHAWTEADTSVYDNAIAQFQMNEVEFNFVTPVGLIIKGFIDIVGMDADGNIHLIEIKTGKKPYPKKYLDQLELYESVWHESVLQKKPLVKKPGWDKLPTSKILVMQQSEPPFRVNIKQYMIEDDETVTKDIPIRKMDDVWSSILRSIESNEFEKNAQFLCKWCDYQKICNPWGSLLRIKTP
;
A
#
# COMPACT_ATOMS: atom_id res chain seq x y z
N MET A 1 -28.93 17.82 -5.92
CA MET A 1 -27.75 18.23 -5.14
C MET A 1 -26.56 17.54 -5.76
N SER A 2 -25.50 18.25 -6.17
CA SER A 2 -24.42 17.61 -6.92
C SER A 2 -23.68 16.60 -6.02
N ASN A 3 -23.47 15.38 -6.53
CA ASN A 3 -22.67 14.37 -5.83
C ASN A 3 -21.18 14.75 -5.73
N LEU A 4 -20.80 15.89 -6.32
CA LEU A 4 -19.45 16.47 -6.33
C LEU A 4 -18.93 16.82 -4.92
N ASN A 5 -19.82 17.02 -3.94
CA ASN A 5 -19.41 17.25 -2.55
C ASN A 5 -18.75 16.02 -1.89
N ASN A 6 -18.84 14.83 -2.52
CA ASN A 6 -18.28 13.58 -2.03
C ASN A 6 -17.00 13.16 -2.77
N ILE A 7 -16.38 14.05 -3.55
CA ILE A 7 -15.11 13.77 -4.21
C ILE A 7 -14.00 13.61 -3.16
N PRO A 8 -13.26 12.49 -3.18
CA PRO A 8 -12.10 12.32 -2.31
C PRO A 8 -11.08 13.47 -2.54
N PRO A 9 -10.51 14.07 -1.48
CA PRO A 9 -9.59 15.21 -1.65
C PRO A 9 -8.24 14.82 -2.26
N HIS A 10 -7.93 13.52 -2.27
CA HIS A 10 -6.72 12.95 -2.85
C HIS A 10 -6.97 11.48 -3.20
N MET A 11 -6.02 10.90 -3.92
CA MET A 11 -6.04 9.51 -4.31
C MET A 11 -4.74 8.82 -3.90
N SER A 12 -4.85 7.67 -3.23
CA SER A 12 -3.71 6.80 -2.94
C SER A 12 -3.66 5.63 -3.92
N PHE A 13 -2.49 5.00 -4.04
CA PHE A 13 -2.32 3.79 -4.85
C PHE A 13 -3.28 2.66 -4.40
N SER A 14 -3.45 2.48 -3.08
CA SER A 14 -4.37 1.49 -2.53
C SER A 14 -5.84 1.80 -2.85
N ALA A 15 -6.24 3.07 -2.82
CA ALA A 15 -7.58 3.49 -3.23
C ALA A 15 -7.81 3.27 -4.73
N MET A 16 -6.79 3.48 -5.57
CA MET A 16 -6.83 3.22 -7.01
C MET A 16 -7.04 1.73 -7.28
N LYS A 17 -6.27 0.87 -6.60
CA LYS A 17 -6.47 -0.58 -6.67
C LYS A 17 -7.85 -1.00 -6.20
N GLU A 18 -8.37 -0.41 -5.13
CA GLU A 18 -9.72 -0.72 -4.64
C GLU A 18 -10.78 -0.39 -5.70
N TYR A 19 -10.71 0.80 -6.30
CA TYR A 19 -11.63 1.19 -7.37
C TYR A 19 -11.54 0.24 -8.58
N LYS A 20 -10.33 -0.03 -9.08
CA LYS A 20 -10.12 -0.95 -10.20
C LYS A 20 -10.57 -2.38 -9.89
N SER A 21 -10.44 -2.81 -8.64
CA SER A 21 -10.88 -4.13 -8.21
C SER A 21 -12.41 -4.17 -8.09
N CYS A 22 -13.04 -3.17 -7.49
CA CYS A 22 -14.49 -3.05 -7.34
C CYS A 22 -14.88 -1.59 -7.03
N ALA A 23 -15.40 -0.87 -8.03
CA ALA A 23 -15.82 0.52 -7.88
C ALA A 23 -16.90 0.70 -6.81
N HIS A 24 -17.81 -0.27 -6.66
CA HIS A 24 -18.84 -0.25 -5.62
C HIS A 24 -18.26 -0.33 -4.19
N LYS A 25 -17.21 -1.13 -3.98
CA LYS A 25 -16.50 -1.18 -2.70
C LYS A 25 -15.83 0.15 -2.39
N PHE A 26 -15.16 0.72 -3.40
CA PHE A 26 -14.56 2.05 -3.30
C PHE A 26 -15.60 3.12 -2.94
N ALA A 27 -16.78 3.10 -3.57
CA ALA A 27 -17.86 4.06 -3.32
C ALA A 27 -18.30 4.04 -1.86
N HIS A 28 -18.61 2.85 -1.33
CA HIS A 28 -18.97 2.71 0.08
C HIS A 28 -17.88 3.25 1.02
N ARG A 29 -16.61 2.98 0.72
CA ARG A 29 -15.50 3.38 1.60
C ARG A 29 -15.15 4.87 1.50
N LYS A 30 -15.06 5.40 0.29
CA LYS A 30 -14.42 6.70 0.02
C LYS A 30 -15.41 7.80 -0.35
N VAL A 31 -16.55 7.45 -0.95
CA VAL A 31 -17.55 8.41 -1.45
C VAL A 31 -18.71 8.52 -0.46
N TRP A 32 -19.44 7.43 -0.25
CA TRP A 32 -20.61 7.39 0.65
C TRP A 32 -20.24 7.28 2.12
N LYS A 33 -18.98 6.93 2.43
CA LYS A 33 -18.46 6.72 3.80
C LYS A 33 -19.40 5.85 4.63
N THR A 34 -19.94 4.80 4.00
CA THR A 34 -20.89 3.89 4.63
C THR A 34 -20.23 3.26 5.85
N PRO A 35 -20.85 3.38 7.04
CA PRO A 35 -20.33 2.75 8.24
C PRO A 35 -20.17 1.25 8.04
N VAL A 36 -19.05 0.72 8.52
CA VAL A 36 -18.82 -0.72 8.58
C VAL A 36 -18.44 -1.09 9.98
N GLU A 37 -19.12 -2.10 10.50
CA GLU A 37 -18.60 -2.89 11.61
C GLU A 37 -17.32 -3.58 11.12
N LYS A 38 -16.16 -3.08 11.59
CA LYS A 38 -14.87 -3.67 11.22
C LYS A 38 -14.86 -5.11 11.72
N ALA A 39 -14.70 -6.06 10.80
CA ALA A 39 -14.36 -7.42 11.21
C ALA A 39 -13.04 -7.39 12.02
N PRO A 40 -12.86 -8.31 12.97
CA PRO A 40 -11.56 -8.51 13.60
C PRO A 40 -10.48 -8.62 12.52
N LEU A 41 -9.32 -7.99 12.73
CA LEU A 41 -8.26 -8.09 11.74
C LEU A 41 -7.91 -9.58 11.59
N SER A 42 -7.66 -10.00 10.35
CA SER A 42 -7.13 -11.34 10.15
C SER A 42 -5.78 -11.45 10.86
N TYR A 43 -5.42 -12.65 11.29
CA TYR A 43 -4.12 -12.92 11.88
C TYR A 43 -2.94 -12.31 11.08
N PHE A 44 -2.92 -12.49 9.76
CA PHE A 44 -1.90 -11.93 8.86
C PHE A 44 -1.83 -10.40 8.83
N LEU A 45 -2.92 -9.73 9.16
CA LEU A 45 -2.99 -8.27 9.17
C LEU A 45 -2.54 -7.69 10.51
N HIS A 46 -2.89 -8.35 11.63
CA HIS A 46 -2.30 -8.05 12.94
C HIS A 46 -0.77 -8.15 12.87
N LEU A 47 -0.29 -9.22 12.26
CA LEU A 47 1.13 -9.42 11.98
C LEU A 47 1.73 -8.32 11.15
N GLY A 48 1.14 -8.05 9.98
CA GLY A 48 1.66 -7.04 9.07
C GLY A 48 1.82 -5.69 9.76
N ASN A 49 0.81 -5.28 10.53
CA ASN A 49 0.84 -4.02 11.29
C ASN A 49 1.92 -4.04 12.36
N ALA A 50 2.01 -5.13 13.13
CA ALA A 50 3.05 -5.30 14.14
C ALA A 50 4.45 -5.21 13.52
N PHE A 51 4.67 -5.87 12.38
CA PHE A 51 5.92 -5.79 11.64
C PHE A 51 6.22 -4.37 11.14
N HIS A 52 5.26 -3.67 10.55
CA HIS A 52 5.50 -2.28 10.12
C HIS A 52 5.83 -1.34 11.29
N GLY A 53 5.13 -1.45 12.42
CA GLY A 53 5.44 -0.67 13.63
C GLY A 53 6.80 -1.02 14.23
N TRP A 54 7.12 -2.31 14.30
CA TRP A 54 8.41 -2.82 14.77
C TRP A 54 9.59 -2.45 13.85
N LEU A 55 9.35 -2.22 12.55
CA LEU A 55 10.40 -1.71 11.66
C LEU A 55 10.66 -0.22 11.89
N GLN A 56 9.71 0.51 12.44
CA GLN A 56 9.84 1.94 12.71
C GLN A 56 10.44 2.22 14.10
N ASP A 57 10.24 1.32 15.07
CA ASP A 57 10.73 1.41 16.44
C ASP A 57 11.65 0.24 16.80
N ASP A 58 12.81 0.56 17.38
CA ASP A 58 13.85 -0.31 17.93
C ASP A 58 13.45 -1.80 18.13
N PRO A 59 14.27 -2.80 17.70
CA PRO A 59 14.00 -4.22 17.88
C PRO A 59 13.75 -4.69 19.32
N TYR A 60 13.95 -3.84 20.31
CA TYR A 60 13.64 -4.05 21.73
C TYR A 60 12.32 -3.41 22.20
N MET A 61 11.36 -3.16 21.30
CA MET A 61 9.99 -2.71 21.62
C MET A 61 9.40 -3.51 22.80
N SER A 62 8.80 -2.80 23.76
CA SER A 62 8.16 -3.45 24.91
C SER A 62 6.90 -4.24 24.50
N GLU A 63 6.50 -5.20 25.33
CA GLU A 63 5.30 -6.02 25.10
C GLU A 63 4.04 -5.14 24.89
N GLU A 64 3.92 -4.06 25.65
CA GLU A 64 2.81 -3.09 25.59
C GLU A 64 2.78 -2.30 24.27
N GLU A 65 3.94 -1.85 23.77
CA GLU A 65 4.05 -1.13 22.49
C GLU A 65 3.69 -2.04 21.31
N PHE A 66 4.07 -3.31 21.37
CA PHE A 66 3.74 -4.29 20.33
C PHE A 66 2.25 -4.67 20.36
N GLU A 67 1.66 -4.93 21.53
CA GLU A 67 0.22 -5.21 21.67
C GLU A 67 -0.62 -4.08 21.06
N LYS A 68 -0.24 -2.84 21.34
CA LYS A 68 -0.87 -1.64 20.81
C LYS A 68 -0.70 -1.50 19.29
N ALA A 69 0.49 -1.77 18.75
CA ALA A 69 0.78 -1.69 17.31
C ALA A 69 0.09 -2.80 16.51
N ALA A 70 0.05 -4.01 17.06
CA ALA A 70 -0.53 -5.17 16.43
C ALA A 70 -2.06 -5.21 16.56
N GLY A 71 -2.63 -4.59 17.61
CA GLY A 71 -4.05 -4.66 17.95
C GLY A 71 -4.49 -6.06 18.38
N ILE A 72 -3.59 -6.82 19.01
CA ILE A 72 -3.77 -8.23 19.35
C ILE A 72 -4.39 -8.34 20.76
N GLU A 73 -5.43 -9.17 20.91
CA GLU A 73 -6.04 -9.49 22.22
C GLU A 73 -5.49 -10.82 22.81
N THR A 74 -4.62 -11.53 22.09
CA THR A 74 -4.17 -12.89 22.46
C THR A 74 -2.66 -12.97 22.73
N LEU A 75 -2.32 -13.19 24.00
CA LEU A 75 -0.93 -13.34 24.49
C LEU A 75 -0.14 -14.45 23.78
N THR A 76 -0.79 -15.55 23.39
CA THR A 76 -0.15 -16.67 22.68
C THR A 76 0.41 -16.26 21.32
N LEU A 77 -0.34 -15.44 20.59
CA LEU A 77 0.06 -14.97 19.29
C LEU A 77 1.27 -14.03 19.35
N LEU A 78 1.29 -13.20 20.40
CA LEU A 78 2.38 -12.30 20.70
C LEU A 78 3.70 -13.07 20.92
N GLN A 79 3.64 -14.10 21.76
CA GLN A 79 4.79 -14.95 22.08
C GLN A 79 5.30 -15.72 20.86
N GLU A 80 4.38 -16.29 20.06
CA GLU A 80 4.77 -17.02 18.85
C GLU A 80 5.47 -16.11 17.83
N LEU A 81 5.15 -14.82 17.81
CA LEU A 81 5.79 -13.85 16.93
C LEU A 81 7.13 -13.34 17.40
N GLN A 82 7.24 -13.01 18.68
CA GLN A 82 8.53 -12.69 19.28
C GLN A 82 9.51 -13.85 19.09
N HIS A 83 9.05 -15.09 19.25
CA HIS A 83 9.88 -16.26 19.02
C HIS A 83 10.31 -16.40 17.55
N ALA A 84 9.36 -16.35 16.61
CA ALA A 84 9.67 -16.44 15.18
C ALA A 84 10.61 -15.34 14.68
N TRP A 85 10.61 -14.18 15.35
CA TRP A 85 11.56 -13.10 15.14
C TRP A 85 12.96 -13.45 15.67
N THR A 86 13.08 -13.89 16.92
CA THR A 86 14.39 -14.24 17.51
C THR A 86 15.13 -15.33 16.72
N GLU A 87 14.40 -16.17 16.00
CA GLU A 87 14.95 -17.20 15.12
C GLU A 87 15.13 -16.75 13.66
N ALA A 88 14.61 -15.59 13.27
CA ALA A 88 14.69 -15.10 11.90
C ALA A 88 16.13 -14.68 11.56
N ASP A 89 16.58 -15.04 10.36
CA ASP A 89 17.82 -14.48 9.81
C ASP A 89 17.56 -13.03 9.37
N THR A 90 18.02 -12.09 10.19
CA THR A 90 17.87 -10.64 9.96
C THR A 90 18.94 -10.08 9.04
N SER A 91 19.97 -10.85 8.68
CA SER A 91 21.12 -10.34 7.94
C SER A 91 20.73 -9.73 6.60
N VAL A 92 19.68 -10.24 5.94
CA VAL A 92 19.13 -9.65 4.71
C VAL A 92 18.56 -8.26 4.97
N TYR A 93 17.84 -8.10 6.08
CA TYR A 93 17.29 -6.80 6.49
C TYR A 93 18.42 -5.84 6.86
N ASP A 94 19.32 -6.26 7.75
CA ASP A 94 20.45 -5.47 8.21
C ASP A 94 21.31 -4.99 7.03
N ASN A 95 21.66 -5.88 6.10
CA ASN A 95 22.42 -5.50 4.91
C ASN A 95 21.62 -4.58 3.96
N ALA A 96 20.31 -4.77 3.87
CA ALA A 96 19.48 -3.96 2.98
C ALA A 96 19.28 -2.53 3.49
N ILE A 97 19.18 -2.35 4.81
CA ILE A 97 18.68 -1.12 5.41
C ILE A 97 19.56 -0.50 6.50
N ALA A 98 20.52 -1.21 7.11
CA ALA A 98 21.33 -0.67 8.21
C ALA A 98 22.21 0.52 7.79
N GLN A 99 22.45 0.68 6.48
CA GLN A 99 23.11 1.85 5.90
C GLN A 99 22.21 3.09 5.82
N PHE A 100 20.89 2.94 5.99
CA PHE A 100 19.91 3.99 5.80
C PHE A 100 19.37 4.48 7.15
N GLN A 101 19.27 5.80 7.30
CA GLN A 101 18.51 6.40 8.40
C GLN A 101 17.02 6.13 8.11
N MET A 102 16.37 5.26 8.89
CA MET A 102 14.97 4.90 8.64
C MET A 102 14.08 6.14 8.70
N ASN A 103 13.35 6.40 7.61
CA ASN A 103 12.38 7.48 7.50
C ASN A 103 11.24 7.03 6.59
N GLU A 104 10.02 7.04 7.12
CA GLU A 104 8.80 7.00 6.31
C GLU A 104 8.64 8.37 5.64
N VAL A 105 8.46 8.39 4.32
CA VAL A 105 8.24 9.63 3.57
C VAL A 105 6.80 9.69 3.11
N GLU A 106 5.99 10.50 3.81
CA GLU A 106 4.69 10.94 3.31
C GLU A 106 4.90 11.91 2.15
N PHE A 107 4.16 11.71 1.07
CA PHE A 107 4.15 12.66 -0.05
C PHE A 107 2.73 13.04 -0.46
N ASN A 108 2.61 14.28 -0.92
CA ASN A 108 1.43 14.82 -1.57
C ASN A 108 1.88 15.47 -2.89
N PHE A 109 1.62 14.80 -3.99
CA PHE A 109 2.02 15.21 -5.32
C PHE A 109 0.81 15.66 -6.14
N VAL A 110 0.90 16.82 -6.79
CA VAL A 110 -0.16 17.33 -7.66
C VAL A 110 0.20 17.01 -9.10
N THR A 111 -0.64 16.21 -9.77
CA THR A 111 -0.44 15.87 -11.19
C THR A 111 -0.78 17.07 -12.09
N PRO A 112 -0.36 17.08 -13.36
CA PRO A 112 -0.68 18.17 -14.29
C PRO A 112 -2.18 18.44 -14.47
N VAL A 113 -3.04 17.43 -14.25
CA VAL A 113 -4.51 17.58 -14.32
C VAL A 113 -5.15 17.96 -12.98
N GLY A 114 -4.35 18.25 -11.96
CA GLY A 114 -4.81 18.69 -10.65
C GLY A 114 -5.23 17.58 -9.68
N LEU A 115 -5.02 16.30 -10.02
CA LEU A 115 -5.19 15.22 -9.06
C LEU A 115 -4.12 15.32 -7.97
N ILE A 116 -4.51 15.18 -6.71
CA ILE A 116 -3.56 15.02 -5.60
C ILE A 116 -3.32 13.53 -5.38
N ILE A 117 -2.13 13.05 -5.70
CA ILE A 117 -1.66 11.72 -5.33
C ILE A 117 -1.04 11.80 -3.94
N LYS A 118 -1.56 11.00 -3.01
CA LYS A 118 -1.07 10.92 -1.64
C LYS A 118 -0.62 9.50 -1.31
N GLY A 119 0.55 9.36 -0.70
CA GLY A 119 1.10 8.07 -0.31
C GLY A 119 2.20 8.18 0.74
N PHE A 120 2.68 7.01 1.15
CA PHE A 120 3.79 6.83 2.06
C PHE A 120 4.77 5.87 1.40
N ILE A 121 6.05 6.21 1.44
CA ILE A 121 7.14 5.32 1.08
C ILE A 121 7.72 4.81 2.41
N ASP A 122 7.69 3.49 2.62
CA ASP A 122 8.01 2.88 3.92
C ASP A 122 9.42 3.28 4.39
N ILE A 123 10.40 3.23 3.48
CA ILE A 123 11.78 3.65 3.75
C ILE A 123 12.33 4.40 2.54
N VAL A 124 12.92 5.56 2.81
CA VAL A 124 13.78 6.25 1.84
C VAL A 124 15.18 6.41 2.43
N GLY A 125 16.15 5.76 1.79
CA GLY A 125 17.54 5.73 2.23
C GLY A 125 18.50 6.37 1.24
N MET A 126 19.65 6.86 1.73
CA MET A 126 20.76 7.30 0.90
C MET A 126 22.02 6.53 1.31
N ASP A 127 22.72 5.93 0.33
CA ASP A 127 23.96 5.20 0.60
C ASP A 127 25.19 6.13 0.66
N ALA A 128 26.37 5.56 0.94
CA ALA A 128 27.62 6.31 1.06
C ALA A 128 28.04 7.01 -0.25
N ASP A 129 27.63 6.48 -1.40
CA ASP A 129 27.86 7.08 -2.73
C ASP A 129 26.81 8.16 -3.06
N GLY A 130 25.84 8.34 -2.16
CA GLY A 130 24.75 9.27 -2.28
C GLY A 130 23.67 8.83 -3.26
N ASN A 131 23.54 7.53 -3.56
CA ASN A 131 22.40 7.02 -4.33
C ASN A 131 21.19 6.89 -3.41
N ILE A 132 20.00 7.18 -3.95
CA ILE A 132 18.75 7.13 -3.21
C ILE A 132 18.08 5.77 -3.44
N HIS A 133 17.51 5.20 -2.38
CA HIS A 133 16.85 3.90 -2.41
C HIS A 133 15.44 4.04 -1.83
N LEU A 134 14.42 3.71 -2.64
CA LEU A 134 13.05 3.51 -2.14
C LEU A 134 12.91 2.04 -1.76
N ILE A 135 12.45 1.75 -0.56
CA ILE A 135 12.27 0.38 -0.11
C ILE A 135 10.84 0.20 0.38
N GLU A 136 10.11 -0.68 -0.30
CA GLU A 136 8.77 -1.10 0.11
C GLU A 136 8.87 -2.39 0.91
N ILE A 137 8.22 -2.43 2.07
CA ILE A 137 8.16 -3.60 2.92
C ILE A 137 6.82 -4.30 2.68
N LYS A 138 6.87 -5.60 2.40
CA LYS A 138 5.67 -6.42 2.20
C LYS A 138 5.67 -7.65 3.09
N THR A 139 4.55 -7.92 3.73
CA THR A 139 4.31 -9.14 4.51
C THR A 139 3.38 -10.09 3.77
N GLY A 140 3.63 -11.41 3.84
CA GLY A 140 2.68 -12.41 3.30
C GLY A 140 3.25 -13.79 2.96
N LYS A 141 2.38 -14.69 2.47
CA LYS A 141 2.68 -16.13 2.28
C LYS A 141 3.52 -16.49 1.04
N LYS A 142 3.59 -15.65 0.00
CA LYS A 142 4.20 -16.03 -1.29
C LYS A 142 5.24 -15.00 -1.77
N PRO A 143 6.31 -15.45 -2.45
CA PRO A 143 7.24 -14.55 -3.11
C PRO A 143 6.55 -13.72 -4.19
N TYR A 144 6.98 -12.47 -4.28
CA TYR A 144 6.92 -11.53 -5.39
C TYR A 144 5.95 -11.84 -6.56
N PRO A 145 4.69 -11.41 -6.47
CA PRO A 145 3.84 -11.21 -7.63
C PRO A 145 4.12 -9.84 -8.28
N LYS A 146 4.33 -9.82 -9.60
CA LYS A 146 4.51 -8.63 -10.48
C LYS A 146 3.58 -7.45 -10.12
N LYS A 147 2.38 -7.74 -9.59
CA LYS A 147 1.39 -6.75 -9.10
C LYS A 147 1.87 -5.78 -8.02
N TYR A 148 3.01 -6.01 -7.36
CA TYR A 148 3.57 -5.07 -6.37
C TYR A 148 4.46 -4.00 -7.01
N LEU A 149 4.93 -4.20 -8.25
CA LEU A 149 5.69 -3.21 -9.00
C LEU A 149 4.93 -1.93 -9.23
N ASP A 150 3.66 -2.02 -9.61
CA ASP A 150 2.80 -0.88 -9.91
C ASP A 150 2.84 0.24 -8.83
N GLN A 151 3.01 -0.12 -7.55
CA GLN A 151 3.08 0.85 -6.44
C GLN A 151 4.42 1.57 -6.43
N LEU A 152 5.53 0.83 -6.47
CA LEU A 152 6.87 1.39 -6.48
C LEU A 152 7.15 2.16 -7.76
N GLU A 153 6.72 1.65 -8.91
CA GLU A 153 6.78 2.38 -10.19
C GLU A 153 6.09 3.74 -10.07
N LEU A 154 4.91 3.80 -9.42
CA LEU A 154 4.23 5.07 -9.15
C LEU A 154 5.06 5.97 -8.22
N TYR A 155 5.66 5.44 -7.17
CA TYR A 155 6.43 6.22 -6.21
C TYR A 155 7.73 6.77 -6.84
N GLU A 156 8.42 5.97 -7.65
CA GLU A 156 9.55 6.42 -8.47
C GLU A 156 9.14 7.52 -9.45
N SER A 157 7.99 7.36 -10.10
CA SER A 157 7.44 8.36 -11.02
C SER A 157 7.17 9.68 -10.30
N VAL A 158 6.53 9.62 -9.13
CA VAL A 158 6.25 10.81 -8.30
C VAL A 158 7.57 11.45 -7.85
N TRP A 159 8.56 10.66 -7.44
CA TRP A 159 9.87 11.18 -7.09
C TRP A 159 10.53 11.91 -8.26
N HIS A 160 10.62 11.24 -9.41
CA HIS A 160 11.19 11.76 -10.65
C HIS A 160 10.54 13.10 -11.04
N GLU A 161 9.22 13.14 -11.11
CA GLU A 161 8.48 14.36 -11.44
C GLU A 161 8.67 15.45 -10.39
N SER A 162 8.73 15.11 -9.10
CA SER A 162 8.96 16.09 -8.03
C SER A 162 10.33 16.78 -8.16
N VAL A 163 11.36 16.02 -8.56
CA VAL A 163 12.72 16.52 -8.82
C VAL A 163 12.71 17.44 -10.03
N LEU A 164 12.11 17.02 -11.15
CA LEU A 164 11.98 17.84 -12.36
C LEU A 164 11.26 19.16 -12.09
N GLN A 165 10.24 19.14 -11.22
CA GLN A 165 9.50 20.32 -10.78
C GLN A 165 10.25 21.19 -9.76
N LYS A 166 11.48 20.82 -9.38
CA LYS A 166 12.29 21.48 -8.34
C LYS A 166 11.58 21.54 -6.98
N LYS A 167 10.78 20.52 -6.68
CA LYS A 167 10.02 20.33 -5.43
C LYS A 167 10.25 18.91 -4.91
N PRO A 168 11.50 18.51 -4.61
CA PRO A 168 11.79 17.15 -4.17
C PRO A 168 10.99 16.80 -2.93
N LEU A 169 10.59 15.53 -2.84
CA LEU A 169 9.81 15.02 -1.70
C LEU A 169 10.57 15.21 -0.37
N VAL A 170 11.90 15.06 -0.41
CA VAL A 170 12.80 15.31 0.73
C VAL A 170 13.63 16.57 0.45
N LYS A 171 13.44 17.60 1.28
CA LYS A 171 14.11 18.92 1.12
C LYS A 171 15.45 18.97 1.85
N LYS A 172 16.37 18.05 1.51
CA LYS A 172 17.74 17.99 2.05
C LYS A 172 18.75 17.97 0.89
N PRO A 173 19.98 18.51 1.06
CA PRO A 173 21.00 18.47 0.01
C PRO A 173 21.31 17.03 -0.44
N GLY A 174 21.37 16.81 -1.76
CA GLY A 174 21.65 15.50 -2.37
C GLY A 174 20.43 14.60 -2.56
N TRP A 175 19.26 14.98 -2.05
CA TRP A 175 18.01 14.21 -2.17
C TRP A 175 17.21 14.51 -3.45
N ASP A 176 17.85 15.14 -4.42
CA ASP A 176 17.33 15.49 -5.75
C ASP A 176 17.83 14.54 -6.84
N LYS A 177 18.49 13.44 -6.48
CA LYS A 177 18.85 12.36 -7.40
C LYS A 177 17.66 11.43 -7.66
N LEU A 178 17.73 10.68 -8.76
CA LEU A 178 16.76 9.62 -9.05
C LEU A 178 17.02 8.40 -8.16
N PRO A 179 15.96 7.79 -7.59
CA PRO A 179 16.13 6.66 -6.72
C PRO A 179 16.12 5.35 -7.50
N THR A 180 16.66 4.30 -6.89
CA THR A 180 16.39 2.91 -7.26
C THR A 180 15.39 2.31 -6.28
N SER A 181 14.63 1.30 -6.69
CA SER A 181 13.67 0.64 -5.80
C SER A 181 14.05 -0.78 -5.43
N LYS A 182 13.70 -1.14 -4.19
CA LYS A 182 13.83 -2.48 -3.64
C LYS A 182 12.53 -2.88 -2.96
N ILE A 183 12.23 -4.17 -2.97
CA ILE A 183 11.17 -4.74 -2.13
C ILE A 183 11.80 -5.68 -1.12
N LEU A 184 11.52 -5.44 0.15
CA LEU A 184 11.76 -6.41 1.22
C LEU A 184 10.47 -7.18 1.47
N VAL A 185 10.49 -8.47 1.17
CA VAL A 185 9.36 -9.36 1.43
C VAL A 185 9.66 -10.20 2.66
N MET A 186 8.88 -9.98 3.70
CA MET A 186 8.87 -10.81 4.90
C MET A 186 7.85 -11.93 4.72
N GLN A 187 8.35 -13.11 4.40
CA GLN A 187 7.56 -14.30 4.19
C GLN A 187 7.24 -14.97 5.52
N GLN A 188 5.96 -15.27 5.72
CA GLN A 188 5.47 -15.85 6.96
C GLN A 188 4.75 -17.17 6.69
N SER A 189 5.03 -18.20 7.49
CA SER A 189 4.28 -19.45 7.50
C SER A 189 3.00 -19.35 8.34
N GLU A 190 2.14 -20.38 8.26
CA GLU A 190 1.16 -20.66 9.33
C GLU A 190 1.88 -21.26 10.55
N PRO A 191 1.23 -21.32 11.74
CA PRO A 191 1.87 -21.85 12.94
C PRO A 191 2.49 -23.24 12.71
N PRO A 192 3.71 -23.51 13.21
CA PRO A 192 4.61 -22.57 13.90
C PRO A 192 5.17 -21.51 12.95
N PHE A 193 5.17 -20.24 13.38
CA PHE A 193 5.62 -19.13 12.54
C PHE A 193 7.10 -19.21 12.23
N ARG A 194 7.42 -18.95 10.98
CA ARG A 194 8.78 -18.75 10.50
C ARG A 194 8.78 -17.50 9.65
N VAL A 195 9.73 -16.62 9.93
CA VAL A 195 9.96 -15.41 9.14
C VAL A 195 11.16 -15.66 8.25
N ASN A 196 10.98 -15.49 6.94
CA ASN A 196 12.09 -15.43 5.99
C ASN A 196 12.06 -14.07 5.31
N ILE A 197 13.17 -13.33 5.40
CA ILE A 197 13.31 -12.03 4.77
C ILE A 197 13.97 -12.24 3.40
N LYS A 198 13.33 -11.73 2.34
CA LYS A 198 13.87 -11.78 0.98
C LYS A 198 13.90 -10.38 0.40
N GLN A 199 15.04 -10.01 -0.17
CA GLN A 199 15.18 -8.79 -0.94
C GLN A 199 14.97 -9.08 -2.43
N TYR A 200 14.21 -8.22 -3.09
CA TYR A 200 14.03 -8.19 -4.53
C TYR A 200 14.45 -6.82 -5.05
N MET A 201 15.39 -6.80 -5.99
CA MET A 201 15.74 -5.59 -6.72
C MET A 201 14.71 -5.36 -7.82
N ILE A 202 14.34 -4.11 -8.04
CA ILE A 202 13.54 -3.73 -9.20
C ILE A 202 14.50 -3.28 -10.28
N GLU A 203 14.50 -4.00 -11.40
CA GLU A 203 15.21 -3.58 -12.59
C GLU A 203 14.48 -2.39 -13.20
N ASP A 204 15.22 -1.33 -13.51
CA ASP A 204 14.66 -0.22 -14.25
C ASP A 204 14.49 -0.63 -15.72
N ASP A 205 13.28 -0.46 -16.22
CA ASP A 205 13.01 -0.56 -17.65
C ASP A 205 13.15 0.84 -18.26
N GLU A 206 14.37 1.14 -18.72
CA GLU A 206 14.71 2.44 -19.35
C GLU A 206 13.87 2.74 -20.60
N THR A 207 13.15 1.75 -21.15
CA THR A 207 12.26 1.94 -22.30
C THR A 207 10.88 2.48 -21.91
N VAL A 208 10.52 2.44 -20.62
CA VAL A 208 9.24 2.90 -20.09
C VAL A 208 9.35 4.35 -19.67
N THR A 209 8.48 5.21 -20.21
CA THR A 209 8.41 6.61 -19.78
C THR A 209 7.95 6.71 -18.32
N LYS A 210 8.73 7.40 -17.48
CA LYS A 210 8.50 7.52 -16.03
C LYS A 210 7.21 8.28 -15.66
N ASP A 211 6.52 8.92 -16.60
CA ASP A 211 5.23 9.57 -16.33
C ASP A 211 4.04 8.59 -16.44
N ILE A 212 4.22 7.41 -17.03
CA ILE A 212 3.14 6.45 -17.31
C ILE A 212 2.34 6.07 -16.04
N PRO A 213 2.97 5.73 -14.89
CA PRO A 213 2.22 5.42 -13.67
C PRO A 213 1.37 6.59 -13.16
N ILE A 214 1.85 7.83 -13.27
CA ILE A 214 1.08 9.03 -12.91
C ILE A 214 -0.11 9.21 -13.86
N ARG A 215 0.10 9.05 -15.17
CA ARG A 215 -1.00 9.12 -16.15
C ARG A 215 -2.06 8.04 -15.93
N LYS A 216 -1.65 6.82 -15.55
CA LYS A 216 -2.59 5.75 -15.15
C LYS A 216 -3.42 6.16 -13.93
N MET A 217 -2.84 6.88 -12.97
CA MET A 217 -3.59 7.43 -11.83
C MET A 217 -4.60 8.49 -12.29
N ASP A 218 -4.21 9.39 -13.20
CA ASP A 218 -5.10 10.41 -13.78
C ASP A 218 -6.29 9.78 -14.55
N ASP A 219 -6.04 8.71 -15.31
CA ASP A 219 -7.08 7.98 -16.05
C ASP A 219 -8.10 7.32 -15.11
N VAL A 220 -7.61 6.69 -14.04
CA VAL A 220 -8.47 6.08 -13.02
C VAL A 220 -9.24 7.15 -12.26
N TRP A 221 -8.59 8.27 -11.93
CA TRP A 221 -9.23 9.41 -11.29
C TRP A 221 -10.37 9.99 -12.13
N SER A 222 -10.13 10.18 -13.43
CA SER A 222 -11.17 10.62 -14.37
C SER A 222 -12.36 9.65 -14.41
N SER A 223 -12.10 8.35 -14.29
CA SER A 223 -13.16 7.33 -14.20
C SER A 223 -13.95 7.44 -12.90
N ILE A 224 -13.27 7.66 -11.77
CA ILE A 224 -13.90 7.88 -10.46
C ILE A 224 -14.80 9.13 -10.49
N LEU A 225 -14.33 10.23 -11.06
CA LEU A 225 -15.12 11.46 -11.16
C LEU A 225 -16.42 11.22 -11.95
N ARG A 226 -16.36 10.50 -13.08
CA ARG A 226 -17.55 10.11 -13.85
C ARG A 226 -18.51 9.25 -13.02
N SER A 227 -17.99 8.26 -12.30
CA SER A 227 -18.82 7.43 -11.41
C SER A 227 -19.46 8.21 -10.27
N ILE A 228 -18.77 9.22 -9.71
CA ILE A 228 -19.34 10.11 -8.69
C ILE A 228 -20.45 10.98 -9.30
N GLU A 229 -20.20 11.57 -10.47
CA GLU A 229 -21.15 12.42 -11.17
C GLU A 229 -22.44 11.67 -11.53
N SER A 230 -22.33 10.48 -12.14
CA SER A 230 -23.47 9.63 -12.47
C SER A 230 -24.06 8.89 -11.26
N ASN A 231 -23.32 8.83 -10.14
CA ASN A 231 -23.58 7.94 -9.01
C ASN A 231 -23.65 6.45 -9.39
N GLU A 232 -22.95 6.05 -10.45
CA GLU A 232 -22.88 4.68 -10.93
C GLU A 232 -21.52 4.07 -10.60
N PHE A 233 -21.52 3.08 -9.72
CA PHE A 233 -20.33 2.35 -9.31
C PHE A 233 -20.51 0.86 -9.56
N GLU A 234 -19.79 0.36 -10.57
CA GLU A 234 -19.89 -1.03 -10.98
C GLU A 234 -19.46 -1.99 -9.85
N LYS A 235 -20.28 -3.04 -9.67
CA LYS A 235 -19.94 -4.18 -8.84
C LYS A 235 -19.07 -5.14 -9.65
N ASN A 236 -18.03 -5.66 -9.03
CA ASN A 236 -17.20 -6.70 -9.63
C ASN A 236 -17.24 -7.95 -8.75
N ALA A 237 -18.20 -8.85 -9.05
CA ALA A 237 -18.37 -10.12 -8.36
C ALA A 237 -17.16 -11.03 -8.63
N GLN A 238 -16.36 -11.26 -7.59
CA GLN A 238 -15.12 -12.02 -7.67
C GLN A 238 -14.86 -12.76 -6.37
N PHE A 239 -13.84 -13.62 -6.35
CA PHE A 239 -13.48 -14.39 -5.16
C PHE A 239 -13.20 -13.51 -3.92
N LEU A 240 -12.66 -12.31 -4.14
CA LEU A 240 -12.41 -11.32 -3.08
C LEU A 240 -13.68 -10.82 -2.37
N CYS A 241 -14.87 -11.01 -2.95
CA CYS A 241 -16.14 -10.65 -2.30
C CYS A 241 -16.31 -11.35 -0.95
N LYS A 242 -15.73 -12.55 -0.75
CA LYS A 242 -15.76 -13.30 0.52
C LYS A 242 -15.10 -12.56 1.70
N TRP A 243 -14.22 -11.59 1.41
CA TRP A 243 -13.53 -10.77 2.40
C TRP A 243 -13.85 -9.28 2.25
N CYS A 244 -14.96 -8.95 1.57
CA CYS A 244 -15.39 -7.56 1.47
C CYS A 244 -16.11 -7.14 2.75
N ASP A 245 -15.73 -6.01 3.33
CA ASP A 245 -16.34 -5.45 4.54
C ASP A 245 -17.85 -5.13 4.34
N TYR A 246 -18.27 -4.90 3.09
CA TYR A 246 -19.63 -4.49 2.74
C TYR A 246 -20.53 -5.68 2.33
N GLN A 247 -20.14 -6.92 2.58
CA GLN A 247 -20.92 -8.11 2.21
C GLN A 247 -22.37 -8.08 2.72
N LYS A 248 -22.59 -7.59 3.95
CA LYS A 248 -23.92 -7.53 4.57
C LYS A 248 -24.90 -6.62 3.81
N ILE A 249 -24.40 -5.63 3.08
CA ILE A 249 -25.19 -4.61 2.39
C ILE A 249 -25.06 -4.64 0.86
N CYS A 250 -24.09 -5.39 0.34
CA CYS A 250 -23.83 -5.54 -1.09
C CYS A 250 -24.30 -6.92 -1.55
N ASN A 251 -25.27 -6.96 -2.49
CA ASN A 251 -25.51 -8.15 -3.30
C ASN A 251 -24.58 -8.11 -4.54
N PRO A 252 -23.51 -8.92 -4.59
CA PRO A 252 -22.52 -8.87 -5.67
C PRO A 252 -23.07 -9.35 -7.02
N TRP A 253 -24.14 -10.16 -7.01
CA TRP A 253 -24.74 -10.74 -8.22
C TRP A 253 -25.82 -9.87 -8.86
N GLY A 254 -26.09 -8.70 -8.27
CA GLY A 254 -27.20 -7.82 -8.64
C GLY A 254 -27.13 -7.18 -10.03
N SER A 255 -26.01 -7.27 -10.75
CA SER A 255 -25.88 -6.79 -12.13
C SER A 255 -26.07 -7.88 -13.20
N LEU A 256 -26.32 -9.14 -12.82
CA LEU A 256 -26.55 -10.26 -13.75
C LEU A 256 -27.95 -10.90 -13.68
N LEU A 257 -28.82 -10.46 -12.78
CA LEU A 257 -30.25 -10.78 -12.86
C LEU A 257 -30.96 -9.76 -13.74
N ARG A 258 -30.74 -9.83 -15.06
CA ARG A 258 -31.81 -9.47 -15.98
C ARG A 258 -32.91 -10.51 -15.75
N ILE A 259 -33.91 -10.15 -14.96
CA ILE A 259 -35.17 -10.87 -14.91
C ILE A 259 -35.62 -10.98 -16.37
N LYS A 260 -35.59 -12.19 -16.94
CA LYS A 260 -36.38 -12.47 -18.14
C LYS A 260 -37.83 -12.26 -17.69
N THR A 261 -38.42 -11.13 -18.05
CA THR A 261 -39.87 -11.03 -18.08
C THR A 261 -40.39 -12.15 -18.99
N PRO A 262 -41.51 -12.80 -18.59
CA PRO A 262 -42.04 -13.97 -19.27
C PRO A 262 -42.33 -13.71 -20.76
#